data_AF-A0AAN6GVX5-F1
#
_entry.id   AF-A0AAN6GVX5-F1
#
_cell.length_a   1.000
_cell.length_b   1.000
_cell.length_c   1.000
_cell.angle_alpha   90.00
_cell.angle_beta   90.00
_cell.angle_gamma   90.00
#
_symmetry.space_group_name_H-M   'P 1'
#
loop_
_entity.id
_entity.type
_entity.pdbx_description
1 polymer ?
#
loop_
_entity_poly.entity_id
_entity_poly.type
_entity_poly.pdbx_seq_one_letter_code
_entity_poly.pdbx_strand_id
1 'polypeptide(L)'
;MSFLVPTLASFVLPILALGPVPRHIAFIMDGNRRWATSHKTSIKSGHVSGFEALKRVLESCLALEGLECISVYAFAIDNFKRTQEEVDALMELASDRLIELASHGQIIAKHCVRIRIIGRTELLPAHVQEAVRKVEDLTRENNKALLNICIPYAARDEMAAAVRSTLTARMDQLLNDESESASQHQDAHEPLMNGHSQHHQQNGTAPHSSSHSQSSIYDPITAEELDRHMMFAHTPPLDLLVRTSGVRRLSDFMLWQCNTNTQLCFVDCYWPQFGLRHLIPILLNYQRAVWARAHQQMGRPGASRRIHVPPTSSEQSQSVPTEAADHSGGLRQRIGSISLDSGSLSDPVTQRKRLRSHQWPVFG
;
A
#
# COMPACT_ATOMS: atom_id res chain seq x y z
N MET A 1 -27.85 21.26 -14.54
CA MET A 1 -27.36 20.10 -13.76
C MET A 1 -26.14 20.42 -12.86
N SER A 2 -25.39 21.52 -13.05
CA SER A 2 -24.15 21.79 -12.29
C SER A 2 -24.33 22.08 -10.80
N PHE A 3 -25.47 22.64 -10.37
CA PHE A 3 -25.76 22.90 -8.96
C PHE A 3 -26.17 21.65 -8.17
N LEU A 4 -26.77 20.66 -8.83
CA LEU A 4 -27.37 19.52 -8.13
C LEU A 4 -26.32 18.61 -7.47
N VAL A 5 -25.15 18.44 -8.12
CA VAL A 5 -24.11 17.51 -7.66
C VAL A 5 -23.41 18.01 -6.39
N PRO A 6 -22.95 19.27 -6.29
CA PRO A 6 -22.40 19.80 -5.04
C PRO A 6 -23.41 19.83 -3.89
N THR A 7 -24.67 20.18 -4.17
CA THR A 7 -25.75 20.17 -3.15
C THR A 7 -26.02 18.75 -2.64
N LEU A 8 -26.09 17.76 -3.54
CA LEU A 8 -26.27 16.37 -3.16
C LEU A 8 -25.06 15.86 -2.35
N ALA A 9 -23.84 16.20 -2.75
CA ALA A 9 -22.62 15.85 -2.01
C ALA A 9 -22.66 16.38 -0.58
N SER A 10 -23.04 17.65 -0.43
CA SER A 10 -23.09 18.35 0.86
C SER A 10 -24.15 17.78 1.81
N PHE A 11 -25.16 17.08 1.28
CA PHE A 11 -26.18 16.41 2.09
C PHE A 11 -25.85 14.94 2.36
N VAL A 12 -25.44 14.19 1.32
CA VAL A 12 -25.28 12.74 1.40
C VAL A 12 -23.98 12.34 2.11
N LEU A 13 -22.87 13.04 1.87
CA LEU A 13 -21.58 12.65 2.45
C LEU A 13 -21.56 12.77 3.98
N PRO A 14 -22.11 13.83 4.61
CA PRO A 14 -22.22 13.89 6.07
C PRO A 14 -23.10 12.77 6.65
N ILE A 15 -24.21 12.40 5.98
CA ILE A 15 -25.06 11.29 6.41
C ILE A 15 -24.29 9.96 6.33
N LEU A 16 -23.55 9.73 5.25
CA LEU A 16 -22.69 8.55 5.13
C LEU A 16 -21.62 8.54 6.22
N ALA A 17 -21.05 9.69 6.58
CA ALA A 17 -20.05 9.79 7.65
C ALA A 17 -20.57 9.47 9.05
N LEU A 18 -21.90 9.37 9.25
CA LEU A 18 -22.47 8.85 10.50
C LEU A 18 -22.27 7.32 10.67
N GLY A 19 -21.99 6.61 9.58
CA GLY A 19 -21.63 5.19 9.59
C GLY A 19 -20.11 4.97 9.59
N PRO A 20 -19.63 3.71 9.54
CA PRO A 20 -18.22 3.42 9.37
C PRO A 20 -17.65 4.06 8.09
N VAL A 21 -16.55 4.81 8.22
CA VAL A 21 -15.84 5.43 7.09
C VAL A 21 -14.48 4.74 6.95
N PRO A 22 -14.05 4.37 5.73
CA PRO A 22 -12.69 3.87 5.52
C PRO A 22 -11.69 4.96 5.88
N ARG A 23 -10.69 4.64 6.71
CA ARG A 23 -9.60 5.55 7.08
C ARG A 23 -8.65 5.77 5.91
N HIS A 24 -8.49 4.76 5.06
CA HIS A 24 -7.63 4.82 3.88
C HIS A 24 -8.32 4.28 2.62
N ILE A 25 -8.44 5.14 1.61
CA ILE A 25 -8.93 4.75 0.27
C ILE A 25 -7.81 4.87 -0.76
N ALA A 26 -7.58 3.82 -1.55
CA ALA A 26 -6.66 3.83 -2.67
C ALA A 26 -7.40 3.78 -4.03
N PHE A 27 -6.90 4.51 -5.04
CA PHE A 27 -7.49 4.57 -6.37
C PHE A 27 -6.48 4.17 -7.46
N ILE A 28 -6.84 3.15 -8.24
CA ILE A 28 -6.22 2.86 -9.55
C ILE A 28 -7.04 3.59 -10.62
N MET A 29 -6.52 4.73 -11.07
CA MET A 29 -7.18 5.69 -11.97
C MET A 29 -7.10 5.27 -13.45
N ASP A 30 -7.62 4.09 -13.77
CA ASP A 30 -7.52 3.48 -15.10
C ASP A 30 -8.61 3.98 -16.08
N GLY A 31 -8.30 3.97 -17.37
CA GLY A 31 -9.25 4.24 -18.45
C GLY A 31 -9.08 5.58 -19.16
N ASN A 32 -8.11 6.43 -18.78
CA ASN A 32 -7.93 7.77 -19.39
C ASN A 32 -7.75 7.71 -20.93
N ARG A 33 -6.86 6.83 -21.42
CA ARG A 33 -6.61 6.66 -22.87
C ARG A 33 -7.84 6.13 -23.60
N ARG A 34 -8.49 5.10 -23.04
CA ARG A 34 -9.71 4.49 -23.61
C ARG A 34 -10.87 5.49 -23.66
N TRP A 35 -11.00 6.32 -22.64
CA TRP A 35 -11.97 7.42 -22.61
C TRP A 35 -11.66 8.46 -23.69
N ALA A 36 -10.40 8.85 -23.88
CA ALA A 36 -10.03 9.78 -24.94
C ALA A 36 -10.38 9.23 -26.33
N THR A 37 -10.04 7.97 -26.60
CA THR A 37 -10.36 7.29 -27.85
C THR A 37 -11.88 7.23 -28.09
N SER A 38 -12.67 6.87 -27.06
CA SER A 38 -14.12 6.78 -27.20
C SER A 38 -14.81 8.13 -27.42
N HIS A 39 -14.18 9.23 -27.00
CA HIS A 39 -14.66 10.61 -27.20
C HIS A 39 -13.99 11.32 -28.38
N LYS A 40 -13.21 10.59 -29.19
CA LYS A 40 -12.48 11.12 -30.37
C LYS A 40 -11.60 12.34 -30.02
N THR A 41 -10.98 12.33 -28.85
CA THR A 41 -10.06 13.39 -28.38
C THR A 41 -8.63 12.84 -28.23
N SER A 42 -7.67 13.72 -28.01
CA SER A 42 -6.26 13.33 -27.85
C SER A 42 -6.01 12.59 -26.53
N ILE A 43 -5.00 11.72 -26.50
CA ILE A 43 -4.59 11.02 -25.27
C ILE A 43 -4.27 12.02 -24.15
N LYS A 44 -3.55 13.12 -24.47
CA LYS A 44 -3.26 14.22 -23.54
C LYS A 44 -4.53 14.78 -22.91
N SER A 45 -5.58 15.03 -23.70
CA SER A 45 -6.89 15.50 -23.22
C SER A 45 -7.57 14.50 -22.26
N GLY A 46 -7.42 13.19 -22.51
CA GLY A 46 -7.90 12.15 -21.60
C GLY A 46 -7.23 12.20 -20.23
N HIS A 47 -5.91 12.43 -20.19
CA HIS A 47 -5.16 12.57 -18.94
C HIS A 47 -5.51 13.87 -18.20
N VAL A 48 -5.69 14.99 -18.91
CA VAL A 48 -6.19 16.24 -18.34
C VAL A 48 -7.58 16.03 -17.70
N SER A 49 -8.49 15.38 -18.42
CA SER A 49 -9.82 15.04 -17.89
C SER A 49 -9.75 14.10 -16.68
N GLY A 50 -8.76 13.20 -16.66
CA GLY A 50 -8.47 12.36 -15.50
C GLY A 50 -8.00 13.16 -14.28
N PHE A 51 -7.21 14.21 -14.46
CA PHE A 51 -6.81 15.10 -13.36
C PHE A 51 -8.01 15.90 -12.81
N GLU A 52 -8.91 16.36 -13.67
CA GLU A 52 -10.15 17.01 -13.22
C GLU A 52 -11.04 16.04 -12.42
N ALA A 53 -11.11 14.77 -12.82
CA ALA A 53 -11.78 13.74 -12.04
C ALA A 53 -11.11 13.51 -10.68
N LEU A 54 -9.78 13.52 -10.62
CA LEU A 54 -9.04 13.44 -9.35
C LEU A 54 -9.43 14.58 -8.40
N LYS A 55 -9.40 15.84 -8.84
CA LYS A 55 -9.81 16.98 -8.01
C LYS A 55 -11.22 16.79 -7.43
N ARG A 56 -12.18 16.40 -8.28
CA ARG A 56 -13.57 16.15 -7.87
C ARG A 56 -13.70 15.01 -6.85
N VAL A 57 -12.94 13.93 -7.04
CA VAL A 57 -12.96 12.77 -6.13
C VAL A 57 -12.31 13.13 -4.80
N LEU A 58 -11.16 13.83 -4.82
CA LEU A 58 -10.50 14.31 -3.61
C LEU A 58 -11.43 15.20 -2.79
N GLU A 59 -12.11 16.17 -3.42
CA GLU A 59 -13.08 17.02 -2.73
C GLU A 59 -14.20 16.21 -2.07
N SER A 60 -14.71 15.18 -2.74
CA SER A 60 -15.75 14.29 -2.20
C SER A 60 -15.23 13.44 -1.05
N CYS A 61 -14.03 12.86 -1.18
CA CYS A 61 -13.44 12.01 -0.17
C CYS A 61 -13.05 12.80 1.08
N LEU A 62 -12.41 13.96 0.93
CA LEU A 62 -11.95 14.82 2.03
C LEU A 62 -13.10 15.50 2.79
N ALA A 63 -14.33 15.44 2.25
CA ALA A 63 -15.54 15.83 2.96
C ALA A 63 -16.10 14.74 3.89
N LEU A 64 -15.59 13.50 3.81
CA LEU A 64 -15.97 12.42 4.73
C LEU A 64 -15.16 12.55 6.02
N GLU A 65 -15.86 12.79 7.13
CA GLU A 65 -15.24 12.78 8.45
C GLU A 65 -14.78 11.37 8.81
N GLY A 66 -13.54 11.23 9.30
CA GLY A 66 -12.91 9.94 9.60
C GLY A 66 -12.02 9.37 8.49
N LEU A 67 -12.01 9.96 7.28
CA LEU A 67 -11.00 9.65 6.27
C LEU A 67 -9.67 10.33 6.63
N GLU A 68 -8.60 9.55 6.66
CA GLU A 68 -7.27 10.01 7.06
C GLU A 68 -6.27 10.00 5.89
N CYS A 69 -6.44 9.08 4.94
CA CYS A 69 -5.48 8.87 3.87
C CYS A 69 -6.14 8.53 2.54
N ILE A 70 -5.62 9.14 1.47
CA ILE A 70 -5.96 8.79 0.09
C ILE A 70 -4.67 8.43 -0.62
N SER A 71 -4.65 7.29 -1.31
CA SER A 71 -3.52 6.90 -2.18
C SER A 71 -3.98 6.81 -3.63
N VAL A 72 -3.22 7.38 -4.56
CA VAL A 72 -3.57 7.34 -5.99
C VAL A 72 -2.43 6.79 -6.83
N TYR A 73 -2.76 5.89 -7.75
CA TYR A 73 -1.78 5.32 -8.67
C TYR A 73 -1.65 6.22 -9.91
N ALA A 74 -0.65 7.11 -9.90
CA ALA A 74 -0.46 8.11 -10.94
C ALA A 74 0.38 7.57 -12.11
N PHE A 75 1.49 6.89 -11.83
CA PHE A 75 2.37 6.34 -12.86
C PHE A 75 3.10 5.07 -12.37
N ALA A 76 2.97 3.97 -13.12
CA ALA A 76 3.65 2.72 -12.81
C ALA A 76 5.09 2.72 -13.33
N ILE A 77 6.02 2.04 -12.67
CA ILE A 77 7.38 1.82 -13.22
C ILE A 77 7.30 1.16 -14.61
N ASP A 78 6.40 0.18 -14.79
CA ASP A 78 6.15 -0.47 -16.08
C ASP A 78 5.67 0.48 -17.19
N ASN A 79 5.20 1.70 -16.85
CA ASN A 79 4.76 2.67 -17.85
C ASN A 79 5.90 3.36 -18.58
N PHE A 80 7.16 3.25 -18.12
CA PHE A 80 8.32 3.67 -18.90
C PHE A 80 8.51 2.84 -20.18
N LYS A 81 7.82 1.70 -20.33
CA LYS A 81 7.81 0.89 -21.57
C LYS A 81 6.95 1.49 -22.70
N ARG A 82 6.24 2.60 -22.45
CA ARG A 82 5.45 3.31 -23.48
C ARG A 82 6.38 4.12 -24.39
N THR A 83 5.84 4.75 -25.43
CA THR A 83 6.67 5.57 -26.33
C THR A 83 7.22 6.79 -25.57
N GLN A 84 8.41 7.25 -25.97
CA GLN A 84 9.08 8.36 -25.29
C GLN A 84 8.20 9.62 -25.29
N GLU A 85 7.50 9.88 -26.40
CA GLU A 85 6.60 11.03 -26.53
C GLU A 85 5.42 10.95 -25.55
N GLU A 86 4.89 9.74 -25.27
CA GLU A 86 3.83 9.56 -24.28
C GLU A 86 4.38 9.75 -22.86
N VAL A 87 5.57 9.22 -22.57
CA VAL A 87 6.23 9.38 -21.28
C VAL A 87 6.53 10.85 -21.00
N ASP A 88 7.15 11.56 -21.95
CA ASP A 88 7.49 12.98 -21.81
C ASP A 88 6.25 13.84 -21.58
N ALA A 89 5.18 13.61 -22.34
CA ALA A 89 3.91 14.31 -22.16
C ALA A 89 3.27 14.03 -20.78
N LEU A 90 3.45 12.83 -20.22
CA LEU A 90 2.98 12.49 -18.88
C LEU A 90 3.83 13.16 -17.79
N MET A 91 5.14 13.27 -17.97
CA MET A 91 6.04 13.93 -17.03
C MET A 91 5.80 15.44 -16.98
N GLU A 92 5.64 16.07 -18.14
CA GLU A 92 5.27 17.49 -18.25
C GLU A 92 3.92 17.74 -17.53
N LEU A 93 2.91 16.90 -17.81
CA LEU A 93 1.62 16.98 -17.13
C LEU A 93 1.77 16.76 -15.61
N ALA A 94 2.57 15.78 -15.17
CA ALA A 94 2.77 15.49 -13.76
C ALA A 94 3.37 16.70 -13.02
N SER A 95 4.39 17.33 -13.59
CA SER A 95 5.00 18.54 -13.03
C SER A 95 3.97 19.66 -12.86
N ASP A 96 3.23 20.00 -13.93
CA ASP A 96 2.22 21.06 -13.90
C ASP A 96 1.13 20.79 -12.85
N ARG A 97 0.63 19.54 -12.80
CA ARG A 97 -0.48 19.18 -11.93
C ARG A 97 -0.09 19.05 -10.46
N LEU A 98 1.13 18.63 -10.15
CA LEU A 98 1.66 18.65 -8.78
C LEU A 98 1.68 20.08 -8.25
N ILE A 99 2.23 21.02 -9.02
CA ILE A 99 2.29 22.43 -8.65
C ILE A 99 0.89 23.05 -8.55
N GLU A 100 0.00 22.75 -9.49
CA GLU A 100 -1.40 23.20 -9.44
C GLU A 100 -2.09 22.74 -8.15
N LEU A 101 -1.93 21.45 -7.80
CA LEU A 101 -2.57 20.87 -6.63
C LEU A 101 -2.12 21.54 -5.33
N ALA A 102 -0.81 21.81 -5.19
CA ALA A 102 -0.27 22.43 -3.98
C ALA A 102 -0.48 23.96 -3.92
N SER A 103 -0.39 24.66 -5.06
CA SER A 103 -0.33 26.15 -5.06
C SER A 103 -1.68 26.82 -5.26
N HIS A 104 -2.60 26.19 -6.00
CA HIS A 104 -3.88 26.79 -6.39
C HIS A 104 -5.10 25.97 -5.93
N GLY A 105 -4.87 24.80 -5.31
CA GLY A 105 -5.94 23.95 -4.82
C GLY A 105 -6.60 24.52 -3.57
N GLN A 106 -7.79 25.11 -3.71
CA GLN A 106 -8.68 25.38 -2.56
C GLN A 106 -8.83 24.13 -1.68
N ILE A 107 -8.79 22.94 -2.29
CA ILE A 107 -8.94 21.65 -1.61
C ILE A 107 -7.82 21.39 -0.60
N ILE A 108 -6.55 21.52 -1.00
CA ILE A 108 -5.39 21.20 -0.14
C ILE A 108 -5.33 22.14 1.06
N ALA A 109 -5.53 23.44 0.83
CA ALA A 109 -5.58 24.43 1.90
C ALA A 109 -6.81 24.27 2.80
N LYS A 110 -8.01 24.09 2.22
CA LYS A 110 -9.27 23.93 2.98
C LYS A 110 -9.28 22.69 3.87
N HIS A 111 -8.67 21.60 3.41
CA HIS A 111 -8.66 20.33 4.12
C HIS A 111 -7.30 20.02 4.77
N CYS A 112 -6.38 20.99 4.85
CA CYS A 112 -5.02 20.85 5.39
C CYS A 112 -4.40 19.49 5.01
N VAL A 113 -4.31 19.23 3.71
CA VAL A 113 -3.85 17.95 3.16
C VAL A 113 -2.32 17.96 3.02
N ARG A 114 -1.65 16.97 3.60
CA ARG A 114 -0.23 16.73 3.37
C ARG A 114 -0.05 15.79 2.19
N ILE A 115 0.73 16.21 1.21
CA ILE A 115 1.03 15.42 0.02
C ILE A 115 2.36 14.70 0.25
N ARG A 116 2.40 13.41 -0.12
CA ARG A 116 3.61 12.58 -0.14
C ARG A 116 3.74 11.91 -1.49
N ILE A 117 4.95 11.87 -2.03
CA ILE A 117 5.24 11.14 -3.26
C ILE A 117 5.81 9.78 -2.90
N ILE A 118 5.17 8.73 -3.41
CA ILE A 118 5.53 7.34 -3.10
C ILE A 118 6.05 6.66 -4.37
N GLY A 119 7.32 6.26 -4.37
CA GLY A 119 7.93 5.59 -5.51
C GLY A 119 9.38 6.00 -5.76
N ARG A 120 9.88 5.63 -6.94
CA ARG A 120 11.25 5.84 -7.42
C ARG A 120 11.43 7.23 -8.01
N THR A 121 11.38 8.26 -7.18
CA THR A 121 11.48 9.66 -7.64
C THR A 121 12.78 9.95 -8.39
N GLU A 122 13.84 9.19 -8.12
CA GLU A 122 15.11 9.24 -8.84
C GLU A 122 15.00 8.92 -10.34
N LEU A 123 13.96 8.18 -10.77
CA LEU A 123 13.69 7.87 -12.17
C LEU A 123 12.95 8.98 -12.91
N LEU A 124 12.49 10.02 -12.20
CA LEU A 124 11.77 11.13 -12.82
C LEU A 124 12.75 12.13 -13.45
N PRO A 125 12.35 12.86 -14.50
CA PRO A 125 13.14 13.99 -14.99
C PRO A 125 13.36 15.05 -13.91
N ALA A 126 14.49 15.77 -13.97
CA ALA A 126 14.90 16.73 -12.94
C ALA A 126 13.83 17.80 -12.63
N HIS A 127 13.10 18.27 -13.64
CA HIS A 127 12.03 19.26 -13.44
C HIS A 127 10.85 18.69 -12.62
N VAL A 128 10.51 17.41 -12.81
CA VAL A 128 9.46 16.74 -12.03
C VAL A 128 9.96 16.48 -10.61
N GLN A 129 11.22 16.07 -10.43
CA GLN A 129 11.80 15.90 -9.08
C GLN A 129 11.77 17.21 -8.28
N GLU A 130 12.03 18.35 -8.94
CA GLU A 130 11.91 19.67 -8.30
C GLU A 130 10.47 20.00 -7.92
N ALA A 131 9.51 19.69 -8.80
CA ALA A 131 8.08 19.85 -8.49
C ALA A 131 7.66 18.97 -7.30
N VAL A 132 8.15 17.73 -7.21
CA VAL A 132 7.95 16.83 -6.08
C VAL A 132 8.45 17.46 -4.78
N ARG A 133 9.73 17.87 -4.71
CA ARG A 133 10.31 18.51 -3.53
C ARG A 133 9.48 19.71 -3.08
N LYS A 134 9.17 20.60 -4.02
CA LYS A 134 8.39 21.80 -3.76
C LYS A 134 7.01 21.48 -3.16
N VAL A 135 6.30 20.48 -3.70
CA VAL A 135 4.96 20.09 -3.19
C VAL A 135 5.03 19.49 -1.79
N GLU A 136 6.00 18.61 -1.55
CA GLU A 136 6.17 18.00 -0.23
C GLU A 136 6.52 19.05 0.82
N ASP A 137 7.42 19.99 0.50
CA ASP A 137 7.77 21.09 1.40
C ASP A 137 6.59 22.03 1.68
N LEU A 138 5.83 22.41 0.64
CA LEU A 138 4.66 23.29 0.78
C LEU A 138 3.56 22.69 1.66
N THR A 139 3.47 21.37 1.72
CA THR A 139 2.38 20.67 2.43
C THR A 139 2.86 19.88 3.64
N ARG A 140 4.13 20.01 4.04
CA ARG A 140 4.75 19.21 5.09
C ARG A 140 4.07 19.36 6.46
N GLU A 141 3.68 20.58 6.79
CA GLU A 141 3.07 20.93 8.08
C GLU A 141 1.56 20.64 8.15
N ASN A 142 0.96 20.23 7.02
CA ASN A 142 -0.45 19.86 6.97
C ASN A 142 -0.67 18.52 7.70
N ASN A 143 -1.76 18.40 8.46
CA ASN A 143 -1.95 17.28 9.38
C ASN A 143 -3.38 16.70 9.43
N LYS A 144 -4.32 17.21 8.63
CA LYS A 144 -5.72 16.76 8.68
C LYS A 144 -5.98 15.53 7.80
N ALA A 145 -5.32 15.43 6.66
CA ALA A 145 -5.40 14.26 5.78
C ALA A 145 -4.11 14.07 4.99
N LEU A 146 -3.83 12.83 4.60
CA LEU A 146 -2.70 12.45 3.76
C LEU A 146 -3.15 12.14 2.32
N LEU A 147 -2.40 12.65 1.35
CA LEU A 147 -2.52 12.26 -0.06
C LEU A 147 -1.19 11.67 -0.53
N ASN A 148 -1.16 10.36 -0.72
CA ASN A 148 -0.03 9.66 -1.32
C ASN A 148 -0.21 9.58 -2.83
N ILE A 149 0.70 10.18 -3.59
CA ILE A 149 0.72 10.11 -5.05
C ILE A 149 1.82 9.14 -5.46
N CYS A 150 1.42 8.01 -6.05
CA CYS A 150 2.35 6.93 -6.36
C CYS A 150 2.93 7.11 -7.77
N ILE A 151 4.19 7.54 -7.85
CA ILE A 151 4.89 7.90 -9.10
C ILE A 151 6.43 7.94 -8.93
N PRO A 152 7.18 7.28 -9.82
CA PRO A 152 6.91 5.99 -10.47
C PRO A 152 6.87 4.89 -9.41
N TYR A 153 5.82 4.08 -9.38
CA TYR A 153 5.63 3.09 -8.31
C TYR A 153 5.42 1.67 -8.86
N ALA A 154 5.88 0.66 -8.11
CA ALA A 154 5.47 -0.73 -8.22
C ALA A 154 5.62 -1.42 -6.85
N ALA A 155 4.62 -2.19 -6.42
CA ALA A 155 4.61 -2.80 -5.09
C ALA A 155 5.75 -3.81 -4.91
N ARG A 156 6.08 -4.61 -5.93
CA ARG A 156 7.25 -5.51 -5.87
C ARG A 156 8.57 -4.79 -5.71
N ASP A 157 8.73 -3.62 -6.32
CA ASP A 157 9.93 -2.80 -6.13
C ASP A 157 9.99 -2.21 -4.71
N GLU A 158 8.85 -1.73 -4.18
CA GLU A 158 8.72 -1.30 -2.79
C GLU A 158 9.10 -2.41 -1.81
N MET A 159 8.51 -3.60 -1.96
CA MET A 159 8.79 -4.74 -1.08
C MET A 159 10.26 -5.14 -1.13
N ALA A 160 10.88 -5.17 -2.31
CA ALA A 160 12.30 -5.45 -2.45
C ALA A 160 13.17 -4.36 -1.79
N ALA A 161 12.75 -3.09 -1.88
CA ALA A 161 13.43 -1.99 -1.20
C ALA A 161 13.32 -2.09 0.32
N ALA A 162 12.15 -2.45 0.85
CA ALA A 162 11.93 -2.63 2.29
C ALA A 162 12.79 -3.77 2.86
N VAL A 163 12.90 -4.90 2.14
CA VAL A 163 13.80 -6.01 2.53
C VAL A 163 15.25 -5.54 2.57
N ARG A 164 15.72 -4.83 1.52
CA ARG A 164 17.09 -4.29 1.50
C ARG A 164 17.33 -3.31 2.64
N SER A 165 16.41 -2.38 2.86
CA SER A 165 16.51 -1.38 3.93
C SER A 165 16.54 -2.03 5.32
N THR A 166 15.74 -3.09 5.52
CA THR A 166 15.73 -3.85 6.78
C THR A 166 17.08 -4.50 7.04
N LEU A 167 17.65 -5.15 6.02
CA LEU A 167 18.97 -5.78 6.12
C LEU A 167 20.08 -4.75 6.37
N THR A 168 20.08 -3.63 5.65
CA THR A 168 21.04 -2.54 5.87
C THR A 168 20.94 -2.00 7.29
N ALA A 169 19.73 -1.73 7.79
CA ALA A 169 19.54 -1.23 9.16
C ALA A 169 20.08 -2.21 10.22
N ARG A 170 19.86 -3.52 10.05
CA ARG A 170 20.43 -4.54 10.95
C ARG A 170 21.96 -4.63 10.86
N MET A 171 22.52 -4.53 9.66
CA MET A 171 23.97 -4.55 9.46
C MET A 171 24.65 -3.32 10.09
N ASP A 172 24.05 -2.13 9.94
CA ASP A 172 24.57 -0.91 10.54
C ASP A 172 24.53 -0.98 12.08
N GLN A 173 23.49 -1.59 12.65
CA GLN A 173 23.41 -1.84 14.10
C GLN A 173 24.56 -2.73 14.60
N LEU A 174 24.86 -3.83 13.91
CA LEU A 174 25.99 -4.70 14.28
C LEU A 174 27.33 -3.97 14.27
N LEU A 175 27.60 -3.19 13.21
CA LEU A 175 28.86 -2.47 13.08
C LEU A 175 29.02 -1.44 14.21
N ASN A 176 27.93 -0.79 14.60
CA ASN A 176 27.93 0.15 15.72
C ASN A 176 28.18 -0.58 17.06
N ASP A 177 27.48 -1.69 17.31
CA ASP A 177 27.64 -2.49 18.54
C ASP A 177 29.08 -3.05 18.69
N GLU A 178 29.71 -3.49 17.60
CA GLU A 178 31.12 -3.92 17.58
C GLU A 178 32.08 -2.76 17.87
N SER A 179 31.82 -1.56 17.33
CA SER A 179 32.64 -0.38 17.56
C SER A 179 32.56 0.14 18.99
N GLU A 180 31.37 0.12 19.62
CA GLU A 180 31.18 0.51 21.02
C GLU A 180 31.84 -0.50 21.98
N SER A 181 31.75 -1.79 21.66
CA SER A 181 32.40 -2.85 22.44
C SER A 181 33.93 -2.77 22.38
N ALA A 182 34.50 -2.44 21.21
CA ALA A 182 35.95 -2.26 21.05
C ALA A 182 36.48 -1.02 21.78
N SER A 183 35.67 0.04 21.87
CA SER A 183 36.01 1.29 22.56
C SER A 183 36.06 1.14 24.09
N GLN A 184 35.15 0.34 24.67
CA GLN A 184 35.13 0.09 26.12
C GLN A 184 36.31 -0.79 26.60
N HIS A 185 36.93 -1.56 25.71
CA HIS A 185 38.06 -2.44 26.05
C HIS A 185 39.43 -1.74 26.01
N GLN A 186 39.56 -0.56 25.41
CA GLN A 186 40.84 0.17 25.36
C GLN A 186 41.12 1.04 26.60
N ASP A 187 40.12 1.36 27.42
CA ASP A 187 40.29 2.15 28.65
C ASP A 187 40.64 1.29 29.90
N ALA A 188 40.88 -0.02 29.74
CA ALA A 188 41.03 -0.96 30.84
C ALA A 188 42.46 -1.51 31.05
N HIS A 189 43.52 -0.70 30.84
CA HIS A 189 44.90 -1.05 31.24
C HIS A 189 45.51 -0.04 32.25
N GLU A 190 45.57 -0.52 33.50
CA GLU A 190 46.11 -0.12 34.83
C GLU A 190 47.54 0.53 34.95
N PRO A 191 48.07 0.99 36.15
CA PRO A 191 47.77 0.52 37.53
C PRO A 191 47.73 1.53 38.72
N LEU A 192 47.26 0.97 39.86
CA LEU A 192 47.32 1.33 41.28
C LEU A 192 48.36 2.37 41.77
N MET A 193 47.92 3.27 42.68
CA MET A 193 48.33 3.32 44.11
C MET A 193 47.83 4.63 44.77
N ASN A 194 46.86 4.53 45.68
CA ASN A 194 46.96 5.00 47.07
C ASN A 194 45.61 4.89 47.77
N GLY A 195 45.60 4.13 48.87
CA GLY A 195 44.46 4.02 49.75
C GLY A 195 44.17 5.34 50.48
N HIS A 196 42.91 5.49 50.89
CA HIS A 196 42.50 5.83 52.25
C HIS A 196 41.01 5.51 52.37
N SER A 197 40.69 4.68 53.35
CA SER A 197 39.35 4.22 53.70
C SER A 197 38.47 5.35 54.22
N GLN A 198 37.27 5.55 53.67
CA GLN A 198 36.12 6.06 54.43
C GLN A 198 34.80 5.43 53.94
N HIS A 199 34.10 4.86 54.92
CA HIS A 199 32.74 4.36 54.84
C HIS A 199 31.76 5.50 54.48
N HIS A 200 31.02 5.36 53.37
CA HIS A 200 29.70 5.96 53.25
C HIS A 200 28.75 5.05 52.47
N GLN A 201 27.75 4.55 53.18
CA GLN A 201 26.55 3.88 52.64
C GLN A 201 25.76 4.90 51.81
N GLN A 202 25.67 4.67 50.50
CA GLN A 202 24.67 5.30 49.63
C GLN A 202 23.82 4.21 48.99
N ASN A 203 22.50 4.40 49.12
CA ASN A 203 21.45 3.57 48.56
C ASN A 203 21.59 3.47 47.03
N GLY A 204 21.88 2.28 46.54
CA GLY A 204 21.84 1.95 45.12
C GLY A 204 20.41 1.82 44.63
N THR A 205 19.89 2.87 43.99
CA THR A 205 18.87 2.70 42.95
C THR A 205 19.59 2.29 41.67
N ALA A 206 19.49 1.01 41.33
CA ALA A 206 19.92 0.49 40.04
C ALA A 206 19.24 1.31 38.92
N PRO A 207 19.98 1.74 37.88
CA PRO A 207 19.33 2.30 36.71
C PRO A 207 18.54 1.17 36.06
N HIS A 208 17.23 1.35 35.92
CA HIS A 208 16.40 0.52 35.06
C HIS A 208 16.96 0.62 33.63
N SER A 209 17.81 -0.33 33.24
CA SER A 209 18.08 -0.59 31.85
C SER A 209 16.77 -1.08 31.25
N SER A 210 16.16 -0.23 30.44
CA SER A 210 15.09 -0.65 29.55
C SER A 210 15.66 -1.77 28.67
N SER A 211 15.29 -3.01 28.98
CA SER A 211 15.58 -4.19 28.18
C SER A 211 14.80 -4.10 26.86
N HIS A 212 15.22 -3.22 25.95
CA HIS A 212 14.97 -3.46 24.55
C HIS A 212 15.87 -4.63 24.20
N SER A 213 15.27 -5.82 24.12
CA SER A 213 15.90 -6.98 23.51
C SER A 213 16.36 -6.55 22.11
N GLN A 214 17.64 -6.22 21.97
CA GLN A 214 18.25 -5.91 20.69
C GLN A 214 18.07 -7.15 19.82
N SER A 215 17.31 -7.01 18.74
CA SER A 215 17.09 -8.11 17.81
C SER A 215 18.44 -8.43 17.16
N SER A 216 18.87 -9.68 17.30
CA SER A 216 20.09 -10.17 16.67
C SER A 216 19.89 -10.18 15.15
N ILE A 217 20.97 -9.97 14.38
CA ILE A 217 20.90 -10.12 12.91
C ILE A 217 20.40 -11.52 12.50
N TYR A 218 20.62 -12.52 13.35
CA TYR A 218 20.23 -13.90 13.12
C TYR A 218 18.76 -14.18 13.45
N ASP A 219 18.07 -13.24 14.10
CA ASP A 219 16.64 -13.39 14.36
C ASP A 219 15.86 -13.39 13.03
N PRO A 220 14.79 -14.18 12.89
CA PRO A 220 13.93 -14.11 11.72
C PRO A 220 13.40 -12.69 11.51
N ILE A 221 13.47 -12.17 10.27
CA ILE A 221 12.84 -10.89 9.91
C ILE A 221 11.33 -11.05 9.99
N THR A 222 10.66 -10.19 10.77
CA THR A 222 9.21 -10.25 10.94
C THR A 222 8.47 -9.38 9.92
N ALA A 223 7.17 -9.62 9.74
CA ALA A 223 6.33 -8.80 8.88
C ALA A 223 6.24 -7.35 9.39
N GLU A 224 6.18 -7.14 10.70
CA GLU A 224 6.12 -5.82 11.33
C GLU A 224 7.41 -5.02 11.11
N GLU A 225 8.55 -5.71 11.03
CA GLU A 225 9.81 -5.07 10.69
C GLU A 225 9.88 -4.65 9.23
N LEU A 226 9.42 -5.51 8.31
CA LEU A 226 9.29 -5.12 6.91
C LEU A 226 8.32 -3.96 6.73
N ASP A 227 7.19 -3.97 7.45
CA ASP A 227 6.16 -2.93 7.37
C ASP A 227 6.71 -1.54 7.74
N ARG A 228 7.57 -1.47 8.77
CA ARG A 228 8.28 -0.23 9.17
C ARG A 228 9.19 0.34 8.08
N HIS A 229 9.65 -0.50 7.16
CA HIS A 229 10.54 -0.10 6.05
C HIS A 229 9.80 0.04 4.71
N MET A 230 8.49 -0.22 4.66
CA MET A 230 7.67 0.09 3.49
C MET A 230 7.51 1.61 3.36
N MET A 231 7.31 2.10 2.13
CA MET A 231 7.10 3.54 1.89
C MET A 231 5.81 4.06 2.55
N PHE A 232 4.87 3.15 2.81
CA PHE A 232 3.58 3.41 3.47
C PHE A 232 3.59 3.24 5.00
N ALA A 233 4.74 3.00 5.66
CA ALA A 233 4.82 2.73 7.11
C ALA A 233 4.09 3.75 8.02
N HIS A 234 4.01 5.01 7.58
CA HIS A 234 3.34 6.09 8.32
C HIS A 234 1.93 6.41 7.83
N THR A 235 1.24 5.43 7.26
CA THR A 235 -0.13 5.58 6.74
C THR A 235 -1.06 4.61 7.45
N PRO A 236 -2.34 4.97 7.66
CA PRO A 236 -3.31 4.05 8.23
C PRO A 236 -3.50 2.83 7.32
N PRO A 237 -3.92 1.68 7.87
CA PRO A 237 -4.16 0.47 7.07
C PRO A 237 -5.11 0.71 5.91
N LEU A 238 -4.85 0.06 4.77
CA LEU A 238 -5.67 0.21 3.56
C LEU A 238 -7.03 -0.48 3.73
N ASP A 239 -8.10 0.31 3.85
CA ASP A 239 -9.46 -0.19 4.01
C ASP A 239 -10.15 -0.53 2.69
N LEU A 240 -9.94 0.31 1.67
CA LEU A 240 -10.68 0.25 0.41
C LEU A 240 -9.76 0.56 -0.77
N LEU A 241 -9.70 -0.34 -1.75
CA LEU A 241 -9.02 -0.12 -3.03
C LEU A 241 -10.04 -0.13 -4.16
N VAL A 242 -10.13 0.99 -4.87
CA VAL A 242 -11.02 1.18 -6.01
C VAL A 242 -10.22 1.18 -7.31
N ARG A 243 -10.67 0.40 -8.30
CA ARG A 243 -10.13 0.43 -9.66
C ARG A 243 -11.23 0.66 -10.68
N THR A 244 -11.00 1.63 -11.57
CA THR A 244 -11.91 1.94 -12.68
C THR A 244 -11.62 1.12 -13.93
N SER A 245 -12.43 1.32 -14.98
CA SER A 245 -12.32 0.77 -16.34
C SER A 245 -12.71 -0.69 -16.56
N GLY A 246 -13.34 -1.33 -15.58
CA GLY A 246 -13.82 -2.72 -15.64
C GLY A 246 -12.72 -3.79 -15.53
N VAL A 247 -11.45 -3.37 -15.37
CA VAL A 247 -10.32 -4.28 -15.24
C VAL A 247 -10.24 -4.82 -13.81
N ARG A 248 -10.13 -6.14 -13.65
CA ARG A 248 -10.14 -6.85 -12.36
C ARG A 248 -8.77 -7.40 -11.96
N ARG A 249 -7.81 -6.51 -11.70
CA ARG A 249 -6.47 -6.85 -11.17
C ARG A 249 -5.89 -5.66 -10.39
N LEU A 250 -4.83 -5.87 -9.61
CA LEU A 250 -4.17 -4.78 -8.86
C LEU A 250 -3.05 -4.08 -9.63
N SER A 251 -2.49 -4.71 -10.69
CA SER A 251 -1.45 -4.07 -11.52
C SER A 251 -0.20 -3.63 -10.73
N ASP A 252 0.26 -4.48 -9.80
CA ASP A 252 1.43 -4.20 -8.95
C ASP A 252 1.26 -2.94 -8.08
N PHE A 253 0.03 -2.68 -7.61
CA PHE A 253 -0.29 -1.54 -6.77
C PHE A 253 -0.63 -1.97 -5.34
N MET A 254 0.10 -1.42 -4.36
CA MET A 254 -0.12 -1.60 -2.92
C MET A 254 -0.34 -3.06 -2.49
N LEU A 255 0.44 -4.00 -3.04
CA LEU A 255 0.23 -5.44 -2.82
C LEU A 255 0.48 -5.85 -1.36
N TRP A 256 1.44 -5.23 -0.69
CA TRP A 256 1.71 -5.48 0.74
C TRP A 256 0.60 -4.92 1.62
N GLN A 257 0.18 -3.68 1.34
CA GLN A 257 -0.83 -2.98 2.14
C GLN A 257 -2.25 -3.53 1.92
N CYS A 258 -2.51 -4.12 0.75
CA CYS A 258 -3.76 -4.80 0.45
C CYS A 258 -3.81 -6.17 1.15
N ASN A 259 -4.41 -6.19 2.34
CA ASN A 259 -4.49 -7.40 3.17
C ASN A 259 -5.93 -7.97 3.23
N THR A 260 -6.15 -8.95 4.09
CA THR A 260 -7.44 -9.64 4.27
C THR A 260 -8.60 -8.73 4.68
N ASN A 261 -8.31 -7.56 5.26
CA ASN A 261 -9.32 -6.60 5.67
C ASN A 261 -9.62 -5.54 4.61
N THR A 262 -8.79 -5.45 3.57
CA THR A 262 -8.96 -4.51 2.46
C THR A 262 -10.11 -4.94 1.55
N GLN A 263 -11.06 -4.04 1.33
CA GLN A 263 -12.13 -4.24 0.38
C GLN A 263 -11.70 -3.83 -1.03
N LEU A 264 -11.84 -4.74 -1.99
CA LEU A 264 -11.57 -4.46 -3.41
C LEU A 264 -12.85 -4.09 -4.14
N CYS A 265 -12.84 -2.97 -4.86
CA CYS A 265 -13.96 -2.49 -5.65
C CYS A 265 -13.54 -2.20 -7.09
N PHE A 266 -14.06 -2.99 -8.03
CA PHE A 266 -13.86 -2.80 -9.46
C PHE A 266 -15.10 -2.17 -10.08
N VAL A 267 -14.90 -1.07 -10.81
CA VAL A 267 -15.97 -0.26 -11.41
C VAL A 267 -15.76 -0.17 -12.91
N ASP A 268 -16.83 -0.36 -13.67
CA ASP A 268 -16.74 -0.45 -15.14
C ASP A 268 -16.50 0.90 -15.83
N CYS A 269 -16.87 2.03 -15.20
CA CYS A 269 -16.68 3.36 -15.78
C CYS A 269 -15.20 3.72 -15.95
N TYR A 270 -14.87 4.54 -16.95
CA TYR A 270 -13.52 5.10 -17.07
C TYR A 270 -13.27 6.17 -16.00
N TRP A 271 -12.00 6.35 -15.60
CA TRP A 271 -11.63 7.31 -14.56
C TRP A 271 -12.18 8.74 -14.77
N PRO A 272 -12.13 9.34 -15.99
CA PRO A 272 -12.68 10.69 -16.19
C PRO A 272 -14.19 10.80 -15.89
N GLN A 273 -14.92 9.68 -15.96
CA GLN A 273 -16.36 9.60 -15.68
C GLN A 273 -16.65 9.28 -14.21
N PHE A 274 -15.66 8.85 -13.43
CA PHE A 274 -15.83 8.49 -12.04
C PHE A 274 -16.18 9.73 -11.18
N GLY A 275 -16.95 9.50 -10.12
CA GLY A 275 -17.50 10.57 -9.27
C GLY A 275 -18.53 10.04 -8.28
N LEU A 276 -19.26 10.95 -7.62
CA LEU A 276 -20.15 10.65 -6.49
C LEU A 276 -21.14 9.51 -6.72
N ARG A 277 -21.75 9.44 -7.91
CA ARG A 277 -22.70 8.35 -8.24
C ARG A 277 -22.10 6.95 -8.14
N HIS A 278 -20.78 6.82 -8.28
CA HIS A 278 -20.06 5.56 -8.14
C HIS A 278 -19.47 5.43 -6.74
N LEU A 279 -18.97 6.52 -6.14
CA LEU A 279 -18.40 6.53 -4.81
C LEU A 279 -19.42 6.15 -3.73
N ILE A 280 -20.66 6.68 -3.80
CA ILE A 280 -21.70 6.41 -2.80
C ILE A 280 -22.02 4.91 -2.67
N PRO A 281 -22.33 4.16 -3.76
CA PRO A 281 -22.52 2.71 -3.66
C PRO A 281 -21.31 1.95 -3.11
N ILE A 282 -20.09 2.42 -3.40
CA ILE A 282 -18.87 1.80 -2.87
C ILE A 282 -18.78 1.97 -1.36
N LEU A 283 -19.00 3.19 -0.85
CA LEU A 283 -19.00 3.49 0.58
C LEU A 283 -20.11 2.73 1.33
N LEU A 284 -21.32 2.67 0.77
CA LEU A 284 -22.42 1.89 1.35
C LEU A 284 -22.09 0.38 1.42
N ASN A 285 -21.44 -0.16 0.38
CA ASN A 285 -20.98 -1.54 0.40
C ASN A 285 -19.88 -1.78 1.45
N TYR A 286 -18.98 -0.81 1.63
CA TYR A 286 -17.98 -0.85 2.70
C TYR A 286 -18.64 -0.89 4.08
N GLN A 287 -19.57 0.03 4.35
CA GLN A 287 -20.33 0.07 5.60
C GLN A 287 -21.05 -1.25 5.87
N ARG A 288 -21.75 -1.78 4.86
CA ARG A 288 -22.40 -3.09 4.95
C ARG A 288 -21.43 -4.22 5.32
N ALA A 289 -20.25 -4.25 4.70
CA ALA A 289 -19.23 -5.27 4.97
C ALA A 289 -18.64 -5.13 6.38
N VAL A 290 -18.42 -3.91 6.86
CA VAL A 290 -17.96 -3.65 8.24
C VAL A 290 -19.01 -4.10 9.24
N TRP A 291 -20.28 -3.72 9.05
CA TRP A 291 -21.37 -4.16 9.92
C TRP A 291 -21.54 -5.67 9.93
N ALA A 292 -21.49 -6.33 8.77
CA ALA A 292 -21.59 -7.79 8.71
C ALA A 292 -20.47 -8.49 9.51
N ARG A 293 -19.23 -8.01 9.41
CA ARG A 293 -18.09 -8.52 10.20
C ARG A 293 -18.29 -8.31 11.71
N ALA A 294 -18.78 -7.14 12.12
CA ALA A 294 -19.07 -6.86 13.53
C ALA A 294 -20.15 -7.80 14.10
N HIS A 295 -21.21 -8.09 13.33
CA HIS A 295 -22.27 -9.01 13.76
C HIS A 295 -21.80 -10.47 13.85
N GLN A 296 -20.94 -10.92 12.93
CA GLN A 296 -20.35 -12.28 12.99
C GLN A 296 -19.47 -12.49 14.24
N GLN A 297 -18.80 -11.43 14.71
CA GLN A 297 -18.00 -11.48 15.93
C GLN A 297 -18.87 -11.49 17.20
N MET A 298 -19.99 -10.78 17.21
CA MET A 298 -20.95 -10.78 18.33
C MET A 298 -21.80 -12.06 18.42
N GLY A 299 -22.07 -12.73 17.28
CA GLY A 299 -22.88 -13.95 17.19
C GLY A 299 -22.17 -15.25 17.53
N ARG A 300 -20.95 -15.23 18.11
CA ARG A 300 -20.25 -16.41 18.64
C ARG A 300 -20.42 -16.48 20.17
N PRO A 301 -21.39 -17.25 20.70
CA PRO A 301 -21.49 -17.47 22.14
C PRO A 301 -20.30 -18.35 22.57
N GLY A 302 -19.41 -17.82 23.41
CA GLY A 302 -18.35 -18.61 24.06
C GLY A 302 -16.90 -18.17 23.79
N ALA A 303 -16.64 -17.16 22.96
CA ALA A 303 -15.31 -16.56 22.90
C ALA A 303 -15.13 -15.57 24.07
N SER A 304 -14.87 -16.09 25.27
CA SER A 304 -14.39 -15.29 26.40
C SER A 304 -13.28 -14.36 25.91
N ARG A 305 -13.36 -13.07 26.27
CA ARG A 305 -12.20 -12.17 26.25
C ARG A 305 -11.08 -12.85 27.03
N ARG A 306 -10.18 -13.57 26.36
CA ARG A 306 -8.83 -13.75 26.88
C ARG A 306 -8.22 -12.38 26.85
N ILE A 307 -8.20 -11.71 27.99
CA ILE A 307 -7.19 -10.71 28.27
C ILE A 307 -5.87 -11.44 28.02
N HIS A 308 -5.15 -11.02 26.99
CA HIS A 308 -3.83 -11.55 26.70
C HIS A 308 -2.91 -11.07 27.82
N VAL A 309 -2.79 -11.90 28.86
CA VAL A 309 -1.67 -11.82 29.79
C VAL A 309 -0.53 -12.61 29.13
N PRO A 310 0.62 -12.00 28.85
CA PRO A 310 1.75 -12.70 28.26
C PRO A 310 2.22 -13.81 29.23
N PRO A 311 2.66 -14.97 28.71
CA PRO A 311 3.10 -16.07 29.57
C PRO A 311 4.37 -15.67 30.31
N THR A 312 4.33 -15.79 31.64
CA THR A 312 5.52 -15.78 32.48
C THR A 312 6.37 -17.02 32.17
N SER A 313 7.66 -16.78 31.97
CA SER A 313 8.70 -17.75 31.63
C SER A 313 8.95 -18.75 32.76
N SER A 314 8.13 -19.79 32.86
CA SER A 314 8.47 -21.03 33.55
C SER A 314 7.36 -22.05 33.29
N GLU A 315 7.45 -22.79 32.19
CA GLU A 315 6.89 -24.15 31.98
C GLU A 315 6.89 -24.49 30.48
N GLN A 316 8.05 -24.89 29.95
CA GLN A 316 8.11 -25.76 28.78
C GLN A 316 9.19 -26.81 29.03
N SER A 317 8.75 -27.97 29.49
CA SER A 317 9.52 -29.21 29.45
C SER A 317 8.61 -30.32 28.94
N GLN A 318 9.13 -31.08 27.97
CA GLN A 318 8.61 -32.35 27.43
C GLN A 318 7.46 -32.18 26.42
N SER A 319 7.42 -32.81 25.24
CA SER A 319 8.18 -33.92 24.64
C SER A 319 7.88 -33.95 23.13
N VAL A 320 8.89 -34.19 22.29
CA VAL A 320 8.75 -34.44 20.85
C VAL A 320 8.61 -35.95 20.61
N PRO A 321 7.64 -36.43 19.82
CA PRO A 321 7.71 -37.76 19.22
C PRO A 321 8.25 -37.68 17.79
N THR A 322 9.31 -38.43 17.57
CA THR A 322 9.92 -38.82 16.30
C THR A 322 8.98 -39.74 15.51
N GLU A 323 8.83 -39.55 14.19
CA GLU A 323 8.51 -40.69 13.32
C GLU A 323 9.07 -40.51 11.91
N ALA A 324 9.61 -41.62 11.41
CA ALA A 324 10.52 -41.73 10.28
C ALA A 324 9.79 -41.98 8.95
N ALA A 325 10.52 -41.77 7.86
CA ALA A 325 10.13 -42.08 6.49
C ALA A 325 9.98 -43.60 6.26
N ASP A 326 9.01 -43.99 5.44
CA ASP A 326 9.13 -45.18 4.60
C ASP A 326 8.44 -45.00 3.24
N HIS A 327 9.11 -45.48 2.20
CA HIS A 327 8.68 -45.48 0.80
C HIS A 327 8.04 -46.84 0.47
N SER A 328 6.84 -46.87 -0.12
CA SER A 328 6.52 -47.73 -1.29
C SER A 328 5.03 -47.75 -1.66
N GLY A 329 4.76 -47.67 -2.97
CA GLY A 329 3.77 -48.51 -3.64
C GLY A 329 2.30 -48.04 -3.69
N GLY A 330 1.79 -47.89 -4.92
CA GLY A 330 0.45 -48.45 -5.23
C GLY A 330 -0.65 -47.47 -5.64
N LEU A 331 -0.68 -47.20 -6.94
CA LEU A 331 -1.85 -46.89 -7.79
C LEU A 331 -3.24 -47.24 -7.19
N ARG A 332 -4.18 -46.27 -7.16
CA ARG A 332 -5.59 -46.53 -7.53
C ARG A 332 -6.37 -45.26 -7.87
N GLN A 333 -7.01 -45.34 -9.02
CA GLN A 333 -7.92 -44.37 -9.64
C GLN A 333 -9.14 -44.06 -8.77
N ARG A 334 -9.62 -42.81 -8.81
CA ARG A 334 -11.05 -42.51 -8.78
C ARG A 334 -11.36 -41.34 -9.71
N ILE A 335 -11.97 -41.70 -10.83
CA ILE A 335 -12.63 -40.83 -11.79
C ILE A 335 -13.96 -40.39 -11.17
N GLY A 336 -14.19 -39.08 -11.10
CA GLY A 336 -15.46 -38.46 -10.76
C GLY A 336 -15.89 -37.57 -11.92
N SER A 337 -16.94 -38.01 -12.60
CA SER A 337 -17.54 -37.51 -13.84
C SER A 337 -18.07 -36.08 -13.76
N ILE A 338 -17.70 -35.25 -14.73
CA ILE A 338 -18.37 -33.99 -15.09
C ILE A 338 -19.39 -34.32 -16.19
N SER A 339 -20.67 -34.06 -15.92
CA SER A 339 -21.73 -34.04 -16.94
C SER A 339 -21.68 -32.72 -17.70
N LEU A 340 -21.42 -32.80 -19.01
CA LEU A 340 -21.67 -31.71 -19.96
C LEU A 340 -22.88 -32.13 -20.79
N ASP A 341 -23.94 -31.35 -20.66
CA ASP A 341 -25.15 -31.50 -21.47
C ASP A 341 -24.94 -30.79 -22.82
N SER A 342 -25.39 -31.44 -23.88
CA SER A 342 -25.13 -31.13 -25.27
C SER A 342 -26.42 -30.80 -26.03
N GLY A 343 -26.35 -29.82 -26.93
CA GLY A 343 -27.34 -29.52 -27.96
C GLY A 343 -27.72 -28.04 -27.98
N SER A 344 -27.69 -27.30 -29.08
CA SER A 344 -27.82 -27.70 -30.48
C SER A 344 -27.52 -26.53 -31.44
N LEU A 345 -27.15 -26.89 -32.69
CA LEU A 345 -27.25 -26.11 -33.95
C LEU A 345 -26.24 -24.94 -34.10
N SER A 346 -25.59 -24.69 -35.23
CA SER A 346 -25.49 -25.31 -36.55
C SER A 346 -24.45 -24.47 -37.34
N ASP A 347 -23.44 -25.11 -37.92
CA ASP A 347 -22.52 -24.54 -38.92
C ASP A 347 -23.03 -24.93 -40.33
N PRO A 348 -22.76 -24.18 -41.44
CA PRO A 348 -21.40 -24.10 -41.96
C PRO A 348 -21.02 -22.82 -42.78
N VAL A 349 -19.71 -22.60 -42.97
CA VAL A 349 -18.99 -22.55 -44.27
C VAL A 349 -17.67 -21.74 -44.15
N THR A 350 -16.58 -22.48 -44.02
CA THR A 350 -15.35 -22.45 -44.85
C THR A 350 -14.66 -21.10 -45.17
N GLN A 351 -13.43 -20.91 -44.65
CA GLN A 351 -12.21 -20.94 -45.48
C GLN A 351 -10.90 -21.02 -44.66
N ARG A 352 -10.06 -21.97 -45.07
CA ARG A 352 -8.69 -22.25 -44.59
C ARG A 352 -7.70 -21.17 -45.03
N LYS A 353 -6.71 -20.85 -44.19
CA LYS A 353 -5.30 -20.74 -44.63
C LYS A 353 -4.32 -21.09 -43.49
N ARG A 354 -3.27 -21.79 -43.88
CA ARG A 354 -2.27 -22.53 -43.10
C ARG A 354 -1.07 -21.65 -42.71
N LEU A 355 -0.46 -22.03 -41.56
CA LEU A 355 0.97 -22.07 -41.21
C LEU A 355 1.78 -20.75 -41.17
N ARG A 356 2.41 -20.45 -40.02
CA ARG A 356 3.79 -20.86 -39.68
C ARG A 356 4.18 -20.44 -38.25
N SER A 357 4.84 -21.37 -37.57
CA SER A 357 5.60 -21.26 -36.32
C SER A 357 6.78 -20.30 -36.43
N HIS A 358 7.05 -19.46 -35.43
CA HIS A 358 8.34 -18.79 -35.22
C HIS A 358 8.83 -18.98 -33.78
N GLN A 359 10.11 -19.36 -33.70
CA GLN A 359 10.91 -19.67 -32.52
C GLN A 359 11.29 -18.42 -31.71
N TRP A 360 11.52 -18.61 -30.42
CA TRP A 360 12.19 -17.69 -29.50
C TRP A 360 13.70 -17.61 -29.77
N PRO A 361 14.36 -16.44 -29.62
CA PRO A 361 15.81 -16.36 -29.63
C PRO A 361 16.41 -16.61 -28.24
N VAL A 362 17.53 -17.35 -28.26
CA VAL A 362 18.49 -17.55 -27.17
C VAL A 362 19.45 -16.35 -27.16
N PHE A 363 19.71 -15.79 -25.97
CA PHE A 363 20.75 -14.77 -25.78
C PHE A 363 22.10 -15.45 -25.55
N GLY A 364 23.12 -14.97 -26.27
CA GLY A 364 24.54 -15.17 -25.98
C GLY A 364 25.20 -13.84 -25.67
#